data_AF-A0A2T5J6X4-F1
#
_entry.id   AF-A0A2T5J6X4-F1
#
_cell.length_a   1.000
_cell.length_b   1.000
_cell.length_c   1.000
_cell.angle_alpha   90.00
_cell.angle_beta   90.00
_cell.angle_gamma   90.00
#
_symmetry.space_group_name_H-M   'P 1'
#
loop_
_entity.id
_entity.type
_entity.pdbx_description
1 polymer ?
#
loop_
_entity_poly.entity_id
_entity_poly.type
_entity_poly.pdbx_seq_one_letter_code
_entity_poly.pdbx_strand_id
1 'polypeptide(L)'
;METGILFKYNYNATAPVVINQGGTSSGKTYAIQQVLFCLACTEKVVITVVGQDIPNLKAGVLRDAHNICERSQPLQQMIKNFNRTDRVFEFRNGSAGSTSSCQRNPFKSS
;
A
#
# COMPACT_ATOMS: atom_id res chain seq x y z
N MET A 1 14.28 -8.86 4.35
CA MET A 1 13.11 -8.06 4.77
C MET A 1 12.55 -8.68 6.04
N GLU A 2 12.60 -7.99 7.17
CA GLU A 2 11.89 -8.44 8.38
C GLU A 2 10.39 -8.32 8.14
N THR A 3 9.65 -9.40 8.36
CA THR A 3 8.20 -9.46 8.16
C THR A 3 7.51 -9.92 9.42
N GLY A 4 6.40 -9.27 9.77
CA GLY A 4 5.59 -9.64 10.92
C GLY A 4 4.57 -10.73 10.59
N ILE A 5 3.97 -11.32 11.63
CA ILE A 5 2.87 -12.30 11.49
C ILE A 5 1.73 -11.79 10.60
N LEU A 6 1.37 -10.49 10.70
CA LEU A 6 0.34 -9.88 9.87
C LEU A 6 0.70 -9.87 8.38
N PHE A 7 1.98 -9.68 8.03
CA PHE A 7 2.41 -9.78 6.63
C PHE A 7 2.13 -11.18 6.08
N LYS A 8 2.51 -12.23 6.83
CA LYS A 8 2.33 -13.61 6.41
C LYS A 8 0.84 -13.97 6.24
N TYR A 9 -0.02 -13.51 7.14
CA TYR A 9 -1.47 -13.74 7.01
C TYR A 9 -2.06 -13.04 5.79
N ASN A 10 -1.66 -11.79 5.52
CA ASN A 10 -2.16 -11.04 4.36
C ASN A 10 -1.61 -11.59 3.04
N TYR A 11 -0.33 -11.99 3.00
CA TYR A 11 0.31 -12.50 1.79
C TYR A 11 -0.27 -13.86 1.35
N ASN A 12 -0.61 -14.73 2.30
CA ASN A 12 -1.20 -16.04 2.01
C ASN A 12 -2.73 -16.02 1.99
N ALA A 13 -3.36 -14.85 2.15
CA ALA A 13 -4.82 -14.77 2.14
C ALA A 13 -5.36 -15.02 0.73
N THR A 14 -6.27 -15.97 0.61
CA THR A 14 -6.99 -16.27 -0.64
C THR A 14 -8.41 -15.69 -0.64
N ALA A 15 -8.83 -15.09 0.47
CA ALA A 15 -10.15 -14.49 0.58
C ALA A 15 -10.24 -13.20 -0.26
N PRO A 16 -11.39 -12.94 -0.91
CA PRO A 16 -11.59 -11.72 -1.70
C PRO A 16 -11.59 -10.45 -0.84
N VAL A 17 -11.87 -10.58 0.46
CA VAL A 17 -11.86 -9.49 1.42
C VAL A 17 -11.07 -9.91 2.66
N VAL A 18 -10.03 -9.14 2.98
CA VAL A 18 -9.19 -9.35 4.18
C VAL A 18 -9.27 -8.12 5.04
N ILE A 19 -9.71 -8.28 6.30
CA ILE A 19 -9.90 -7.16 7.23
C ILE A 19 -8.87 -7.27 8.35
N ASN A 20 -7.98 -6.27 8.43
CA ASN A 20 -7.03 -6.14 9.53
C ASN A 20 -7.60 -5.19 10.59
N GLN A 21 -8.10 -5.71 11.71
CA GLN A 21 -8.65 -4.92 12.82
C GLN A 21 -7.72 -4.90 14.03
N GLY A 22 -7.77 -3.82 14.82
CA GLY A 22 -7.03 -3.67 16.08
C GLY A 22 -6.75 -2.20 16.40
N GLY A 23 -6.16 -1.94 17.57
CA GLY A 23 -5.86 -0.57 18.02
C GLY A 23 -4.94 0.25 17.10
N THR A 24 -4.99 1.58 17.25
CA THR A 24 -4.08 2.52 16.57
C THR A 24 -2.63 2.16 16.91
N SER A 25 -1.72 2.20 15.92
CA SER A 25 -0.27 1.90 16.07
C SER A 25 0.18 0.42 16.08
N SER A 26 -0.68 -0.55 15.77
CA SER A 26 -0.26 -1.97 15.74
C SER A 26 0.44 -2.44 14.44
N GLY A 27 1.00 -1.53 13.64
CA GLY A 27 1.74 -1.87 12.41
C GLY A 27 0.92 -2.43 11.23
N LYS A 28 -0.41 -2.40 11.30
CA LYS A 28 -1.31 -2.94 10.24
C LYS A 28 -1.10 -2.28 8.87
N THR A 29 -1.06 -0.95 8.85
CA THR A 29 -0.89 -0.17 7.62
C THR A 29 0.45 -0.49 6.95
N TYR A 30 1.49 -0.70 7.75
CA TYR A 30 2.82 -1.09 7.27
C TYR A 30 2.79 -2.51 6.67
N ALA A 31 2.19 -3.47 7.38
CA ALA A 31 2.07 -4.86 6.91
C ALA A 31 1.26 -4.98 5.61
N ILE A 32 0.15 -4.25 5.48
CA ILE A 32 -0.66 -4.23 4.25
C ILE A 32 0.16 -3.67 3.08
N GLN A 33 0.84 -2.53 3.29
CA GLN A 33 1.68 -1.95 2.24
C GLN A 33 2.79 -2.91 1.78
N GLN A 34 3.48 -3.56 2.72
CA GLN A 34 4.51 -4.54 2.38
C GLN A 34 3.99 -5.65 1.45
N VAL A 35 2.78 -6.17 1.70
CA VAL A 35 2.15 -7.19 0.84
C VAL A 35 1.81 -6.61 -0.52
N LEU A 36 1.20 -5.42 -0.58
CA LEU A 36 0.84 -4.76 -1.84
C LEU A 36 2.07 -4.50 -2.73
N PHE A 37 3.18 -4.02 -2.14
CA PHE A 37 4.44 -3.82 -2.86
C PHE A 37 5.03 -5.14 -3.38
N CYS A 38 4.95 -6.21 -2.59
CA CYS A 38 5.43 -7.53 -3.02
C CYS A 38 4.62 -8.05 -4.21
N LEU A 39 3.28 -7.98 -4.13
CA LEU A 39 2.38 -8.37 -5.23
C LEU A 39 2.61 -7.52 -6.48
N ALA A 40 2.79 -6.20 -6.33
CA ALA A 40 3.08 -5.31 -7.45
C ALA A 40 4.39 -5.64 -8.17
N CYS A 41 5.35 -6.28 -7.49
CA CYS A 41 6.62 -6.70 -8.09
C CYS A 41 6.55 -8.08 -8.74
N THR A 42 5.75 -9.00 -8.20
CA THR A 42 5.63 -10.37 -8.74
C THR A 42 4.61 -10.47 -9.87
N GLU A 43 3.54 -9.68 -9.80
CA GLU A 43 2.41 -9.74 -10.73
C GLU A 43 2.13 -8.38 -11.35
N LYS A 44 1.51 -8.39 -12.54
CA LYS A 44 1.05 -7.17 -13.21
C LYS A 44 -0.32 -6.77 -12.66
N VAL A 45 -0.33 -5.96 -11.60
CA VAL A 45 -1.55 -5.54 -10.89
C VAL A 45 -1.65 -4.03 -10.78
N VAL A 46 -2.89 -3.53 -10.76
CA VAL A 46 -3.20 -2.14 -10.43
C VAL A 46 -3.71 -2.09 -9.00
N ILE A 47 -3.02 -1.34 -8.14
CA ILE A 47 -3.34 -1.26 -6.73
C ILE A 47 -3.82 0.15 -6.41
N THR A 48 -5.01 0.25 -5.81
CA THR A 48 -5.60 1.52 -5.39
C THR A 48 -5.73 1.57 -3.88
N VAL A 49 -4.98 2.46 -3.23
CA VAL A 49 -5.06 2.65 -1.77
C VAL A 49 -5.99 3.81 -1.47
N VAL A 50 -7.08 3.52 -0.75
CA VAL A 50 -8.06 4.51 -0.29
C VAL A 50 -7.98 4.69 1.23
N GLY A 51 -8.24 5.91 1.70
CA GLY A 51 -8.46 6.15 3.13
C GLY A 51 -9.19 7.46 3.38
N GLN A 52 -9.68 7.60 4.61
CA GLN A 52 -10.60 8.66 5.04
C GLN A 52 -9.93 10.04 5.02
N ASP A 53 -8.70 10.15 5.54
CA ASP A 53 -7.94 11.39 5.58
C ASP A 53 -6.75 11.31 4.64
N ILE A 54 -6.88 11.93 3.47
CA ILE A 54 -5.83 11.93 2.46
C ILE A 54 -4.49 12.42 3.02
N PRO A 55 -4.38 13.55 3.74
CA PRO A 55 -3.07 14.10 4.13
C PRO A 55 -2.27 13.19 5.07
N ASN A 56 -2.93 12.61 6.07
CA ASN A 56 -2.29 11.75 7.06
C ASN A 56 -2.00 10.35 6.50
N LEU A 57 -2.91 9.80 5.69
CA LEU A 57 -2.66 8.57 4.93
C LEU A 57 -1.50 8.76 3.94
N LYS A 58 -1.47 9.92 3.26
CA LYS A 58 -0.44 10.31 2.28
C LYS A 58 0.95 10.35 2.90
N ALA A 59 1.11 10.95 4.08
CA ALA A 59 2.41 11.08 4.71
C ALA A 59 2.92 9.74 5.26
N GLY A 60 2.03 8.96 5.90
CA GLY A 60 2.37 7.65 6.46
C GLY A 60 2.70 6.62 5.37
N VAL A 61 1.83 6.49 4.36
CA VAL A 61 2.00 5.52 3.27
C VAL A 61 3.25 5.82 2.44
N LEU A 62 3.51 7.08 2.11
CA LEU A 62 4.72 7.40 1.32
C LEU A 62 6.01 7.19 2.12
N ARG A 63 6.01 7.52 3.42
CA ARG A 63 7.15 7.25 4.30
C ARG A 63 7.39 5.75 4.44
N ASP A 64 6.33 4.98 4.69
CA ASP A 64 6.40 3.52 4.82
C ASP A 64 6.85 2.86 3.51
N ALA A 65 6.30 3.29 2.37
CA ALA A 65 6.71 2.85 1.04
C ALA A 65 8.19 3.10 0.80
N HIS A 66 8.67 4.31 1.10
CA HIS A 66 10.10 4.64 0.97
C HIS A 66 10.96 3.74 1.85
N ASN A 67 10.58 3.57 3.12
CA ASN A 67 11.28 2.70 4.06
C ASN A 67 11.32 1.24 3.59
N ILE A 68 10.22 0.72 3.02
CA ILE A 68 10.14 -0.64 2.48
C ILE A 68 11.06 -0.80 1.27
N CYS A 69 11.10 0.19 0.39
CA CYS A 69 11.98 0.21 -0.77
C CYS A 69 13.45 0.28 -0.37
N GLU A 70 13.81 1.19 0.54
CA GLU A 70 15.18 1.32 1.06
C GLU A 70 15.68 0.05 1.74
N ARG A 71 14.80 -0.67 2.43
CA ARG A 71 15.14 -1.93 3.11
C ARG A 71 15.17 -3.14 2.16
N SER A 72 14.87 -2.98 0.88
CA SER A 72 14.80 -4.07 -0.08
C SER A 72 15.41 -3.67 -1.42
N GLN A 73 16.69 -4.01 -1.61
CA GLN A 73 17.39 -3.84 -2.89
C GLN A 73 16.62 -4.38 -4.11
N PRO A 74 15.96 -5.57 -4.05
CA PRO A 74 15.16 -6.05 -5.18
C PRO A 74 13.99 -5.12 -5.53
N LEU A 75 13.33 -4.51 -4.54
CA LEU A 75 12.24 -3.57 -4.78
C LEU A 75 12.74 -2.29 -5.45
N GLN A 76 13.91 -1.78 -5.06
CA GLN A 76 14.50 -0.61 -5.70
C GLN A 76 14.78 -0.84 -7.19
N GLN A 77 15.25 -2.03 -7.55
CA GLN A 77 15.51 -2.37 -8.94
C GLN A 77 14.23 -2.51 -9.77
N MET A 78 13.11 -2.88 -9.12
CA MET A 78 11.83 -3.07 -9.78
C MET A 78 11.03 -1.79 -9.96
N ILE A 79 11.30 -0.74 -9.17
CA ILE A 79 10.64 0.55 -9.35
C ILE A 79 11.24 1.26 -10.55
N LYS A 80 10.39 1.52 -11.55
CA LYS A 80 10.76 2.23 -12.78
C LYS A 80 10.66 3.74 -12.58
N ASN A 81 9.57 4.19 -11.98
CA ASN A 81 9.31 5.61 -11.77
C ASN A 81 8.44 5.82 -10.53
N PHE A 82 8.62 6.96 -9.89
CA PHE A 82 7.76 7.39 -8.80
C PHE A 82 7.37 8.85 -9.01
N ASN A 83 6.12 9.06 -9.44
CA ASN A 83 5.57 10.40 -9.58
C ASN A 83 5.19 10.91 -8.20
N ARG A 84 5.97 11.84 -7.64
CA ARG A 84 5.73 12.42 -6.30
C ARG A 84 4.47 13.29 -6.23
N THR A 85 4.08 13.89 -7.34
CA THR A 85 2.92 14.79 -7.45
C THR A 85 1.63 13.99 -7.44
N ASP A 86 1.53 13.03 -8.37
CA ASP A 86 0.36 12.15 -8.54
C ASP A 86 0.42 10.91 -7.64
N ARG A 87 1.55 10.68 -6.99
CA ARG A 87 1.82 9.62 -6.01
C ARG A 87 1.58 8.23 -6.61
N VAL A 88 2.04 8.07 -7.84
CA VAL A 88 1.95 6.84 -8.61
C VAL A 88 3.30 6.16 -8.62
N PHE A 89 3.31 4.89 -8.19
CA PHE A 89 4.47 4.00 -8.35
C PHE A 89 4.30 3.21 -9.63
N GLU A 90 5.29 3.31 -10.51
CA GLU A 90 5.40 2.48 -11.71
C GLU A 90 6.49 1.45 -11.51
N PHE A 91 6.15 0.19 -11.70
CA PHE A 91 7.09 -0.92 -11.63
C PHE A 91 7.51 -1.36 -13.04
N ARG A 92 8.71 -1.94 -13.15
CA ARG A 92 9.30 -2.39 -14.43
C ARG A 92 8.50 -3.49 -15.12
N ASN A 93 7.71 -4.26 -14.36
CA ASN A 93 6.77 -5.26 -14.89
C ASN A 93 5.48 -4.64 -15.47
N GLY A 94 5.30 -3.31 -15.38
CA GLY A 94 4.12 -2.60 -15.84
C GLY A 94 2.98 -2.50 -14.82
N SER A 95 3.21 -2.88 -13.55
CA SER A 95 2.28 -2.61 -12.45
C SER A 95 2.27 -1.13 -12.08
N ALA A 96 1.09 -0.65 -11.69
CA ALA A 96 0.87 0.74 -11.26
C ALA A 96 0.12 0.78 -9.93
N GLY A 97 0.72 1.40 -8.91
CA GLY A 97 0.06 1.67 -7.63
C GLY A 97 -0.34 3.13 -7.54
N SER A 98 -1.62 3.44 -7.33
CA SER A 98 -2.13 4.80 -7.14
C SER A 98 -2.82 4.96 -5.78
N THR A 99 -2.64 6.10 -5.13
CA THR A 99 -3.36 6.43 -3.88
C THR A 99 -4.53 7.36 -4.22
N SER A 100 -5.77 6.90 -4.10
CA SER A 100 -6.96 7.73 -4.36
C SER A 100 -7.64 8.13 -3.06
N SER A 101 -7.90 9.42 -2.91
CA SER A 101 -8.77 9.97 -1.87
C SER A 101 -10.23 9.61 -2.13
N CYS A 102 -10.93 9.12 -1.12
CA CYS A 102 -12.40 9.22 -1.07
C CYS A 102 -12.77 10.22 0.03
N GLN A 103 -13.17 11.44 -0.34
CA GLN A 103 -13.92 12.29 0.57
C GLN A 103 -15.31 11.67 0.75
N ARG A 104 -15.66 11.25 1.97
CA ARG A 104 -17.06 10.90 2.27
C ARG A 104 -17.90 12.16 2.10
N ASN A 105 -18.78 12.18 1.11
CA ASN A 105 -19.94 13.05 1.17
C ASN A 105 -20.81 12.57 2.35
N PRO A 106 -21.19 13.43 3.31
CA PRO A 106 -22.15 13.04 4.32
C PRO A 106 -23.46 12.72 3.60
N PHE A 107 -23.87 11.46 3.71
CA PHE A 107 -25.17 10.99 3.28
C PHE A 107 -26.22 11.84 4.02
N LYS A 108 -26.82 12.82 3.34
CA LYS A 108 -28.02 13.49 3.86
C LYS A 108 -29.13 12.44 3.82
N SER A 109 -29.48 11.91 4.99
CA SER A 109 -30.73 11.19 5.19
C SER A 109 -31.89 12.16 4.90
N SER A 110 -32.64 11.86 3.86
CA SER A 110 -33.99 12.38 3.62
C SER A 110 -34.99 11.70 4.55
#